data_AF-A0A167AJR5-F1
#
_entry.id   AF-A0A167AJR5-F1
#
_cell.length_a   1.000
_cell.length_b   1.000
_cell.length_c   1.000
_cell.angle_alpha   90.00
_cell.angle_beta   90.00
_cell.angle_gamma   90.00
#
_symmetry.space_group_name_H-M   'P 1'
#
loop_
_entity.id
_entity.type
_entity.pdbx_description
1 polymer ?
#
loop_
_entity_poly.entity_id
_entity_poly.type
_entity_poly.pdbx_seq_one_letter_code
_entity_poly.pdbx_strand_id
1 'polypeptide(L)'
;MTTIANKPTTIIDGSKGEGGGQVLRTALSLSMLLNQPIEIKNIRAGRKKPGLKRQHLTCVLAAQQICDAQVTGAELDSQNITFVPDQVQAGEYEFKIGTAGSTVLVCQTILLPLALSGKASKVVPIMACHLL
;
A
#
# COMPACT_ATOMS: atom_id res chain seq x y z
N MET A 1 -7.28 21.36 17.23
CA MET A 1 -8.22 20.35 17.77
C MET A 1 -9.16 19.95 16.65
N THR A 2 -8.82 18.90 15.91
CA THR A 2 -9.78 18.24 15.03
C THR A 2 -9.71 16.77 15.41
N THR A 3 -10.70 16.34 16.18
CA THR A 3 -10.90 14.95 16.58
C THR A 3 -10.95 14.12 15.30
N ILE A 4 -9.91 13.31 15.03
CA ILE A 4 -9.99 12.26 14.02
C ILE A 4 -11.02 11.30 14.58
N ALA A 5 -12.29 11.48 14.17
CA ALA A 5 -13.36 10.58 14.50
C ALA A 5 -12.89 9.17 14.13
N ASN A 6 -12.97 8.26 15.09
CA ASN A 6 -12.56 6.86 14.95
C ASN A 6 -13.41 6.22 13.85
N LYS A 7 -12.98 6.35 12.59
CA LYS A 7 -13.75 5.86 11.43
C LYS A 7 -13.83 4.34 11.51
N PRO A 8 -14.99 3.73 11.21
CA PRO A 8 -15.12 2.29 11.27
C PRO A 8 -14.16 1.63 10.27
N THR A 9 -13.47 0.59 10.72
CA THR A 9 -12.61 -0.22 9.87
C THR A 9 -13.44 -0.88 8.78
N THR A 10 -13.08 -0.65 7.52
CA THR A 10 -13.73 -1.28 6.37
C THR A 10 -13.05 -2.60 6.03
N ILE A 11 -13.83 -3.68 6.02
CA ILE A 11 -13.33 -5.02 5.70
C ILE A 11 -13.47 -5.27 4.20
N ILE A 12 -12.38 -5.67 3.55
CA ILE A 12 -12.29 -5.89 2.11
C ILE A 12 -11.86 -7.34 1.87
N ASP A 13 -12.60 -8.07 1.03
CA ASP A 13 -12.24 -9.41 0.60
C ASP A 13 -11.34 -9.37 -0.65
N GLY A 14 -10.05 -9.62 -0.46
CA GLY A 14 -9.02 -9.65 -1.50
C GLY A 14 -9.08 -10.85 -2.44
N SER A 15 -10.03 -11.79 -2.25
CA SER A 15 -10.31 -12.86 -3.20
C SER A 15 -11.19 -12.41 -4.37
N LYS A 16 -11.92 -11.30 -4.21
CA LYS A 16 -12.86 -10.78 -5.22
C LYS A 16 -12.16 -10.03 -6.34
N GLY A 17 -12.82 -9.93 -7.50
CA GLY A 17 -12.26 -9.27 -8.70
C GLY A 17 -11.12 -10.07 -9.32
N GLU A 18 -10.02 -9.41 -9.67
CA GLU A 18 -8.88 -10.08 -10.36
C GLU A 18 -8.08 -11.05 -9.46
N GLY A 19 -8.35 -11.09 -8.15
CA GLY A 19 -7.67 -11.98 -7.19
C GLY A 19 -6.14 -11.81 -7.16
N GLY A 20 -5.64 -10.68 -7.66
CA GLY A 20 -4.22 -10.34 -7.79
C GLY A 20 -3.79 -9.31 -6.76
N GLY A 21 -3.02 -8.32 -7.20
CA GLY A 21 -2.55 -7.22 -6.35
C GLY A 21 -3.36 -5.92 -6.49
N GLN A 22 -4.31 -5.83 -7.43
CA GLN A 22 -5.00 -4.57 -7.74
C GLN A 22 -5.89 -4.11 -6.58
N VAL A 23 -6.66 -5.02 -5.98
CA VAL A 23 -7.53 -4.71 -4.82
C VAL A 23 -6.71 -4.10 -3.69
N LEU A 24 -5.55 -4.69 -3.36
CA LEU A 24 -4.66 -4.20 -2.32
C LEU A 24 -4.19 -2.76 -2.60
N ARG A 25 -3.68 -2.49 -3.81
CA ARG A 25 -3.13 -1.17 -4.17
C ARG A 25 -4.21 -0.08 -4.15
N THR A 26 -5.37 -0.37 -4.73
CA THR A 26 -6.50 0.56 -4.75
C THR A 26 -7.03 0.81 -3.34
N ALA A 27 -7.16 -0.24 -2.52
CA ALA A 27 -7.62 -0.12 -1.14
C ALA A 27 -6.68 0.76 -0.30
N LEU A 28 -5.36 0.56 -0.40
CA LEU A 28 -4.36 1.40 0.28
C LEU A 28 -4.46 2.86 -0.18
N SER A 29 -4.55 3.09 -1.50
CA SER A 29 -4.66 4.44 -2.07
C SER A 29 -5.90 5.18 -1.52
N LEU A 30 -7.06 4.51 -1.57
CA LEU A 30 -8.32 5.08 -1.08
C LEU A 30 -8.34 5.24 0.44
N SER A 31 -7.76 4.31 1.18
CA SER A 31 -7.64 4.38 2.64
C SER A 31 -6.87 5.64 3.05
N MET A 32 -5.72 5.91 2.40
CA MET A 32 -4.93 7.13 2.63
C MET A 32 -5.70 8.40 2.26
N LEU A 33 -6.33 8.44 1.08
CA LEU A 33 -7.09 9.61 0.61
C LEU A 33 -8.29 9.94 1.50
N LEU A 34 -9.01 8.90 1.93
CA LEU A 34 -10.20 9.04 2.76
C LEU A 34 -9.84 9.11 4.25
N ASN A 35 -8.57 8.94 4.63
CA ASN A 35 -8.12 8.73 6.00
C ASN A 35 -9.03 7.73 6.75
N GLN A 36 -9.22 6.54 6.18
CA GLN A 36 -10.16 5.53 6.64
C GLN A 36 -9.45 4.19 6.89
N PRO A 37 -9.54 3.61 8.10
CA PRO A 37 -8.93 2.32 8.40
C PRO A 37 -9.52 1.19 7.55
N ILE A 38 -8.68 0.26 7.12
CA ILE A 38 -9.08 -0.92 6.34
C ILE A 38 -8.49 -2.21 6.91
N GLU A 39 -9.24 -3.29 6.75
CA GLU A 39 -8.77 -4.66 6.93
C GLU A 39 -8.95 -5.40 5.60
N ILE A 40 -7.88 -5.94 5.03
CA ILE A 40 -7.96 -6.73 3.79
C ILE A 40 -7.73 -8.18 4.14
N LYS A 41 -8.71 -9.04 3.80
CA LYS A 41 -8.64 -10.50 4.00
C LYS A 41 -8.41 -11.23 2.70
N ASN A 42 -7.99 -12.50 2.78
CA ASN A 42 -7.88 -13.41 1.63
C ASN A 42 -7.02 -12.85 0.48
N ILE A 43 -5.93 -12.14 0.80
CA ILE A 43 -5.07 -11.50 -0.20
C ILE A 43 -4.55 -12.57 -1.17
N ARG A 44 -4.90 -12.43 -2.45
CA ARG A 44 -4.49 -13.33 -3.53
C ARG A 44 -4.90 -14.79 -3.33
N ALA A 45 -5.99 -15.05 -2.63
CA ALA A 45 -6.47 -16.42 -2.35
C ALA A 45 -6.71 -17.26 -3.63
N GLY A 46 -7.09 -16.63 -4.75
CA GLY A 46 -7.30 -17.31 -6.04
C GLY A 46 -6.03 -17.62 -6.84
N ARG A 47 -4.81 -17.37 -6.30
CA ARG A 47 -3.54 -17.60 -7.01
C ARG A 47 -2.81 -18.81 -6.44
N LYS A 48 -2.04 -19.52 -7.31
CA LYS A 48 -1.19 -20.67 -6.93
C LYS A 48 -0.31 -20.41 -5.70
N LYS A 49 0.20 -19.18 -5.57
CA LYS A 49 0.94 -18.73 -4.38
C LYS A 49 0.13 -17.58 -3.77
N PRO A 50 -0.68 -17.78 -2.72
CA PRO A 50 -1.49 -16.73 -2.09
C PRO A 50 -0.62 -15.76 -1.27
N GLY A 51 -1.26 -14.75 -0.69
CA GLY A 51 -0.66 -13.78 0.23
C GLY A 51 0.19 -12.68 -0.40
N LEU A 52 0.75 -11.83 0.45
CA LEU A 52 1.66 -10.77 0.07
C LEU A 52 2.93 -11.34 -0.58
N LYS A 53 3.36 -10.72 -1.67
CA LYS A 53 4.66 -10.99 -2.30
C LYS A 53 5.51 -9.75 -2.15
N ARG A 54 6.80 -9.84 -2.43
CA ARG A 54 7.74 -8.72 -2.29
C ARG A 54 7.17 -7.40 -2.81
N GLN A 55 6.64 -7.38 -4.04
CA GLN A 55 6.01 -6.19 -4.61
C GLN A 55 4.81 -5.67 -3.82
N HIS A 56 3.92 -6.55 -3.35
CA HIS A 56 2.76 -6.17 -2.55
C HIS A 56 3.20 -5.60 -1.19
N LEU A 57 4.17 -6.27 -0.55
CA LEU A 57 4.75 -5.81 0.69
C LEU A 57 5.40 -4.44 0.52
N THR A 58 6.16 -4.21 -0.55
CA THR A 58 6.71 -2.89 -0.87
C THR A 58 5.62 -1.83 -1.04
N CYS A 59 4.46 -2.16 -1.64
CA CYS A 59 3.35 -1.21 -1.73
C CYS A 59 2.79 -0.85 -0.34
N VAL A 60 2.63 -1.84 0.55
CA VAL A 60 2.15 -1.64 1.92
C VAL A 60 3.13 -0.78 2.72
N LEU A 61 4.42 -1.10 2.66
CA LEU A 61 5.47 -0.36 3.37
C LEU A 61 5.64 1.07 2.82
N ALA A 62 5.51 1.25 1.50
CA ALA A 62 5.53 2.59 0.90
C ALA A 62 4.33 3.43 1.35
N ALA A 63 3.13 2.85 1.33
CA ALA A 63 1.93 3.50 1.85
C ALA A 63 2.09 3.86 3.33
N GLN A 64 2.61 2.94 4.13
CA GLN A 64 2.90 3.16 5.54
C GLN A 64 3.84 4.35 5.76
N GLN A 65 4.93 4.41 5.00
CA GLN A 65 5.94 5.46 5.14
C GLN A 65 5.41 6.85 4.76
N ILE A 66 4.54 6.97 3.74
CA ILE A 66 4.06 8.28 3.30
C ILE A 66 2.96 8.87 4.17
N CYS A 67 2.26 8.06 4.97
CA CYS A 67 1.15 8.51 5.79
C CYS A 67 1.23 8.08 7.26
N ASP A 68 2.42 7.68 7.72
CA ASP A 68 2.72 7.22 9.08
C ASP A 68 1.70 6.19 9.62
N ALA A 69 1.33 5.22 8.78
CA ALA A 69 0.26 4.29 9.11
C ALA A 69 0.66 3.27 10.18
N GLN A 70 -0.30 2.89 11.02
CA GLN A 70 -0.18 1.67 11.81
C GLN A 70 -0.59 0.47 10.95
N VAL A 71 0.27 -0.53 10.87
CA VAL A 71 0.06 -1.69 9.99
C VAL A 71 0.34 -2.99 10.72
N THR A 72 -0.55 -3.96 10.57
CA THR A 72 -0.37 -5.34 11.05
C THR A 72 -0.43 -6.30 9.86
N GLY A 73 0.30 -7.42 9.95
CA GLY A 73 0.34 -8.44 8.89
C GLY A 73 1.13 -8.04 7.64
N ALA A 74 1.91 -6.96 7.67
CA ALA A 74 2.80 -6.54 6.58
C ALA A 74 4.06 -7.41 6.51
N GLU A 75 3.88 -8.68 6.20
CA GLU A 75 4.95 -9.67 6.05
C GLU A 75 4.72 -10.53 4.81
N LEU A 76 5.78 -11.19 4.33
CA LEU A 76 5.67 -12.08 3.17
C LEU A 76 4.66 -13.19 3.43
N ASP A 77 3.91 -13.53 2.39
CA ASP A 77 2.88 -14.57 2.36
C ASP A 77 1.67 -14.34 3.28
N SER A 78 1.64 -13.23 4.03
CA SER A 78 0.47 -12.83 4.80
C SER A 78 -0.76 -12.69 3.89
N GLN A 79 -1.87 -13.26 4.35
CA GLN A 79 -3.15 -13.21 3.64
C GLN A 79 -4.09 -12.15 4.19
N ASN A 80 -3.73 -11.53 5.31
CA ASN A 80 -4.56 -10.53 5.98
C ASN A 80 -3.69 -9.36 6.44
N ILE A 81 -4.15 -8.13 6.20
CA ILE A 81 -3.52 -6.94 6.77
C ILE A 81 -4.56 -6.03 7.40
N THR A 82 -4.16 -5.32 8.45
CA THR A 82 -4.85 -4.10 8.90
C THR A 82 -3.97 -2.91 8.57
N PHE A 83 -4.58 -1.86 8.03
CA PHE A 83 -3.91 -0.62 7.68
C PHE A 83 -4.73 0.56 8.21
N VAL A 84 -4.14 1.30 9.14
CA VAL A 84 -4.73 2.47 9.78
C VAL A 84 -3.90 3.69 9.35
N PRO A 85 -4.36 4.46 8.35
CA PRO A 85 -3.62 5.62 7.87
C PRO A 85 -3.64 6.77 8.90
N ASP A 86 -2.59 7.60 8.86
CA ASP A 86 -2.64 8.98 9.31
C ASP A 86 -2.54 9.91 8.09
N GLN A 87 -2.25 11.18 8.30
CA GLN A 87 -2.16 12.19 7.25
C GLN A 87 -1.02 11.89 6.28
N VAL A 88 -1.33 11.88 4.98
CA VAL A 88 -0.33 11.80 3.91
C VAL A 88 0.60 13.01 3.97
N GLN A 89 1.89 12.73 4.00
CA GLN A 89 2.96 13.72 4.08
C GLN A 89 3.62 13.86 2.71
N ALA A 90 3.83 15.09 2.27
CA ALA A 90 4.65 15.36 1.11
C ALA A 90 6.13 15.33 1.49
N GLY A 91 6.97 14.85 0.59
CA GLY A 91 8.40 14.72 0.86
C GLY A 91 9.19 14.06 -0.27
N GLU A 92 10.45 13.76 0.04
CA GLU A 92 11.30 12.94 -0.83
C GLU A 92 11.31 11.50 -0.32
N TYR A 93 10.93 10.58 -1.19
CA TYR A 93 10.82 9.16 -0.85
C TYR A 93 11.64 8.30 -1.80
N GLU A 94 12.45 7.42 -1.22
CA GLU A 94 13.21 6.40 -1.95
C GLU A 94 12.68 5.01 -1.61
N PHE A 95 12.20 4.26 -2.61
CA PHE A 95 11.68 2.92 -2.42
C PHE A 95 12.53 1.89 -3.15
N LYS A 96 13.13 0.96 -2.40
CA LYS A 96 13.89 -0.17 -2.95
C LYS A 96 12.94 -1.33 -3.26
N ILE A 97 12.67 -1.56 -4.54
CA ILE A 97 11.64 -2.51 -5.03
C ILE A 97 12.25 -3.92 -5.24
N GLY A 98 13.59 -4.01 -5.18
CA GLY A 98 14.35 -5.23 -4.93
C GLY A 98 14.51 -6.20 -6.10
N THR A 99 13.48 -6.49 -6.90
CA THR A 99 13.57 -7.39 -8.07
C THR A 99 12.76 -6.83 -9.24
N ALA A 100 12.59 -7.60 -10.33
CA ALA A 100 11.77 -7.27 -11.51
C ALA A 100 10.27 -6.99 -11.22
N GLY A 101 9.87 -6.84 -9.95
CA GLY A 101 8.61 -6.22 -9.59
C GLY A 101 8.51 -4.84 -10.23
N SER A 102 7.42 -4.62 -10.97
CA SER A 102 7.17 -3.36 -11.65
C SER A 102 7.12 -2.21 -10.65
N THR A 103 8.10 -1.32 -10.78
CA THR A 103 8.18 -0.02 -10.11
C THR A 103 6.87 0.76 -10.21
N VAL A 104 6.23 0.68 -11.38
CA VAL A 104 4.97 1.36 -11.66
C VAL A 104 3.87 0.94 -10.69
N LEU A 105 3.87 -0.30 -10.19
CA LEU A 105 2.82 -0.75 -9.26
C LEU A 105 2.97 -0.13 -7.85
N VAL A 106 4.19 0.19 -7.42
CA VAL A 106 4.39 0.97 -6.19
C VAL A 106 3.88 2.38 -6.42
N CYS A 107 4.29 3.01 -7.53
CA CYS A 107 3.83 4.35 -7.92
C CYS A 107 2.29 4.45 -8.01
N GLN A 108 1.61 3.44 -8.58
CA GLN A 108 0.15 3.40 -8.65
C GLN A 108 -0.53 3.46 -7.26
N THR A 109 0.16 3.02 -6.21
CA THR A 109 -0.38 3.01 -4.85
C THR A 109 -0.22 4.36 -4.14
N ILE A 110 0.86 5.09 -4.44
CA ILE A 110 1.27 6.26 -3.64
C ILE A 110 1.17 7.60 -4.37
N LEU A 111 1.22 7.61 -5.71
CA LEU A 111 1.29 8.86 -6.46
C LEU A 111 0.01 9.69 -6.33
N LEU A 112 -1.16 9.06 -6.37
CA LEU A 112 -2.42 9.78 -6.23
C LEU A 112 -2.58 10.40 -4.82
N PRO A 113 -2.35 9.67 -3.71
CA PRO A 113 -2.27 10.25 -2.37
C PRO A 113 -1.30 11.43 -2.26
N LEU A 114 -0.08 11.29 -2.79
CA LEU A 114 0.94 12.35 -2.74
C LEU A 114 0.55 13.56 -3.58
N ALA A 115 -0.02 13.35 -4.78
CA ALA A 115 -0.47 14.43 -5.66
C ALA A 115 -1.60 15.26 -5.03
N LEU A 116 -2.46 14.63 -4.22
CA LEU A 116 -3.56 15.29 -3.54
C LEU A 116 -3.20 15.82 -2.14
N SER A 117 -1.95 15.67 -1.69
CA SER A 117 -1.48 16.18 -0.39
C SER A 117 -1.32 17.71 -0.34
N GLY A 118 -1.43 18.40 -1.47
CA GLY A 118 -1.35 19.87 -1.56
C GLY A 118 0.07 20.45 -1.56
N LYS A 119 1.10 19.61 -1.55
CA LYS A 119 2.52 20.02 -1.62
C LYS A 119 3.28 19.13 -2.61
N ALA A 120 4.37 19.66 -3.17
CA ALA A 120 5.22 18.91 -4.09
C ALA A 120 5.89 17.73 -3.36
N SER A 121 5.93 16.57 -4.03
CA SER A 121 6.62 15.37 -3.56
C SER A 121 7.52 14.82 -4.66
N LYS A 122 8.63 14.19 -4.27
CA LYS A 122 9.55 13.52 -5.18
C LYS A 122 9.64 12.06 -4.80
N VAL A 123 9.38 11.18 -5.75
CA VAL A 123 9.44 9.73 -5.56
C VAL A 123 10.53 9.18 -6.46
N VAL A 124 11.55 8.59 -5.86
CA VAL A 124 12.67 7.95 -6.57
C VAL A 124 12.56 6.44 -6.37
N PRO A 125 11.96 5.72 -7.30
CA PRO A 125 11.91 4.27 -7.21
C PRO A 125 13.23 3.66 -7.65
N ILE A 126 13.82 2.84 -6.77
CA ILE A 126 15.07 2.15 -7.03
C ILE A 126 14.74 0.69 -7.36
N MET A 127 14.82 0.37 -8.65
CA MET A 127 14.77 -1.00 -9.13
C MET A 127 16.16 -1.61 -8.97
N ALA A 128 16.27 -2.75 -8.29
CA ALA A 128 17.50 -3.53 -8.39
C ALA A 128 17.51 -4.16 -9.78
N CYS A 129 18.33 -3.61 -10.68
CA CYS A 129 18.68 -4.28 -11.92
C CYS A 129 19.53 -5.50 -11.53
N HIS A 130 19.19 -6.68 -12.04
CA HIS A 130 20.03 -7.86 -11.87
C HIS A 130 21.29 -7.67 -12.73
N LEU A 131 22.29 -7.00 -12.14
CA LEU A 131 23.69 -7.11 -12.51
C LEU A 131 24.40 -7.61 -11.26
N LEU A 132 24.45 -8.94 -11.15
CA LEU A 132 25.57 -9.78 -10.73
C LEU A 132 25.09 -11.24 -10.76
#